data_AF-A0A1Y0D8C1-F1
#
_entry.id   AF-A0A1Y0D8C1-F1
#
_cell.length_a   1.000
_cell.length_b   1.000
_cell.length_c   1.000
_cell.angle_alpha   90.00
_cell.angle_beta   90.00
_cell.angle_gamma   90.00
#
_symmetry.space_group_name_H-M   'P 1'
#
loop_
_entity.id
_entity.type
_entity.pdbx_description
1 polymer ?
#
loop_
_entity_poly.entity_id
_entity_poly.type
_entity_poly.pdbx_seq_one_letter_code
_entity_poly.pdbx_strand_id
1 'polypeptide(L)'
;MTLKKTRPRTQAELDAYIAARPRPVRNTFEGMYPLHEDLELSDEQVQIVQDYLQAVNFHLPGAAAHEFLVVRWARYTGFQFLQEHLEAYAIGLRCTHPGMEDQHTFIRMSWGQLMGDPEAIRLPVNEPVLASDMMTLARYRDTRTGPSQTGVDAYAAAPDGPVANSLPNSLPNSLPDSVPNSVPEPVPGADFDLQLLNGALDDVLKQHLTGKGREINSWWNPALNWGVALAGRYPRLKYFESQGRLDEKILAALHSFEARAAHAETALQELGLASPAPVAAAALKQAEQAESGTFSRRHRIRTPQSLTESKPEKPNGSE
;
A
#
# COMPACT_ATOMS: atom_id res chain seq x y z
N MET A 1 12.40 0.48 34.41
CA MET A 1 12.39 1.91 34.05
C MET A 1 11.76 2.07 32.68
N THR A 2 10.53 2.58 32.61
CA THR A 2 9.86 2.92 31.35
C THR A 2 10.59 4.12 30.75
N LEU A 3 11.31 3.92 29.63
CA LEU A 3 11.79 5.05 28.82
C LEU A 3 10.56 5.91 28.50
N LYS A 4 10.48 7.10 29.10
CA LYS A 4 9.57 8.15 28.59
C LYS A 4 9.92 8.28 27.13
N LYS A 5 9.03 7.83 26.24
CA LYS A 5 9.18 7.96 24.79
C LYS A 5 9.04 9.45 24.48
N THR A 6 10.12 10.21 24.66
CA THR A 6 10.17 11.60 24.25
C THR A 6 10.00 11.61 22.73
N ARG A 7 8.93 12.25 22.26
CA ARG A 7 8.68 12.39 20.83
C ARG A 7 9.71 13.37 20.26
N PRO A 8 10.29 13.09 19.09
CA PRO A 8 11.18 14.02 18.43
C PRO A 8 10.52 15.38 18.21
N ARG A 9 11.21 16.45 18.60
CA ARG A 9 10.82 17.86 18.39
C ARG A 9 11.76 18.59 17.43
N THR A 10 12.94 18.01 17.18
CA THR A 10 13.93 18.55 16.24
C THR A 10 14.26 17.53 15.16
N GLN A 11 14.80 18.00 14.04
CA GLN A 11 15.21 17.11 12.95
C GLN A 11 16.28 16.11 13.43
N ALA A 12 17.26 16.57 14.22
CA ALA A 12 18.30 15.72 14.78
C ALA A 12 17.73 14.62 15.71
N GLU A 13 16.74 14.95 16.54
CA GLU A 13 16.06 13.95 17.37
C GLU A 13 15.29 12.93 16.54
N LEU A 14 14.66 13.37 15.43
CA LEU A 14 13.93 12.48 14.54
C LEU A 14 14.89 11.54 13.80
N ASP A 15 16.01 12.06 13.32
CA ASP A 15 17.04 11.29 12.65
C ASP A 15 17.63 10.23 13.58
N ALA A 16 17.98 10.61 14.81
CA ALA A 16 18.44 9.66 15.83
C ALA A 16 17.38 8.60 16.17
N TYR A 17 16.10 9.01 16.24
CA TYR A 17 14.97 8.11 16.47
C TYR A 17 14.81 7.10 15.32
N ILE A 18 14.98 7.51 14.06
CA ILE A 18 14.87 6.63 12.89
C ILE A 18 16.08 5.70 12.80
N ALA A 19 17.29 6.22 13.00
CA ALA A 19 18.54 5.45 12.95
C ALA A 19 18.58 4.31 13.99
N ALA A 20 17.92 4.49 15.15
CA ALA A 20 17.81 3.48 16.19
C ALA A 20 16.81 2.35 15.88
N ARG A 21 16.12 2.37 14.73
CA ARG A 21 15.12 1.37 14.35
C ARG A 21 15.51 0.63 13.08
N PRO A 22 15.20 -0.68 12.99
CA PRO A 22 15.42 -1.42 11.75
C PRO A 22 14.64 -0.75 10.62
N ARG A 23 15.36 -0.49 9.52
CA ARG A 23 14.79 0.14 8.34
C ARG A 23 13.67 -0.76 7.81
N PRO A 24 12.47 -0.24 7.53
CA PRO A 24 11.46 -1.01 6.83
C PRO A 24 11.97 -1.26 5.41
N VAL A 25 12.59 -2.42 5.19
CA VAL A 25 12.98 -2.86 3.87
C VAL A 25 11.69 -3.21 3.16
N ARG A 26 11.37 -2.47 2.09
CA ARG A 26 10.34 -2.91 1.18
C ARG A 26 10.92 -4.14 0.49
N ASN A 27 10.29 -5.30 0.65
CA ASN A 27 10.48 -6.42 -0.26
C ASN A 27 9.88 -6.01 -1.62
N THR A 28 10.45 -5.01 -2.27
CA THR A 28 10.25 -4.80 -3.70
C THR A 28 10.83 -6.04 -4.34
N PHE A 29 9.98 -6.84 -4.97
CA PHE A 29 10.41 -8.02 -5.70
C PHE A 29 11.61 -7.62 -6.57
N GLU A 30 12.70 -8.36 -6.43
CA GLU A 30 13.84 -8.25 -7.32
C GLU A 30 13.29 -8.31 -8.76
N GLY A 31 13.48 -7.25 -9.54
CA GLY A 31 12.97 -7.15 -10.91
C GLY A 31 11.64 -6.40 -11.16
N MET A 32 11.04 -5.71 -10.18
CA MET A 32 10.18 -4.55 -10.52
C MET A 32 11.04 -3.46 -11.17
N TYR A 33 10.58 -2.86 -12.28
CA TYR A 33 11.26 -1.71 -12.93
C TYR A 33 11.46 -0.56 -11.94
N PRO A 34 12.70 -0.28 -11.49
CA PRO A 34 12.96 0.92 -10.73
C PRO A 34 13.40 1.95 -11.76
N LEU A 35 12.49 2.81 -12.24
CA LEU A 35 13.00 4.08 -12.77
C LEU A 35 13.66 4.84 -11.62
N HIS A 36 13.06 4.79 -10.41
CA HIS A 36 13.73 5.19 -9.18
C HIS A 36 13.31 4.34 -7.97
N GLU A 37 14.27 4.10 -7.07
CA GLU A 37 14.04 3.51 -5.75
C GLU A 37 13.55 4.59 -4.77
N ASP A 38 13.01 4.16 -3.63
CA ASP A 38 12.81 5.06 -2.50
C ASP A 38 14.17 5.68 -2.11
N LEU A 39 14.16 6.96 -1.71
CA LEU A 39 15.37 7.77 -1.52
C LEU A 39 15.56 8.13 -0.04
N GLU A 40 16.78 7.97 0.47
CA GLU A 40 17.21 8.59 1.74
C GLU A 40 17.62 10.04 1.46
N LEU A 41 16.93 11.00 2.09
CA LEU A 41 17.17 12.42 1.89
C LEU A 41 18.45 12.88 2.59
N SER A 42 19.31 13.56 1.84
CA SER A 42 20.45 14.31 2.41
C SER A 42 19.95 15.52 3.21
N ASP A 43 20.85 16.16 3.96
CA ASP A 43 20.54 17.40 4.70
C ASP A 43 20.07 18.51 3.77
N GLU A 44 20.71 18.63 2.61
CA GLU A 44 20.35 19.58 1.56
C GLU A 44 18.93 19.33 1.06
N GLN A 45 18.56 18.07 0.83
CA GLN A 45 17.22 17.69 0.38
C GLN A 45 16.16 17.91 1.47
N VAL A 46 16.50 17.67 2.73
CA VAL A 46 15.63 18.01 3.87
C VAL A 46 15.37 19.52 3.90
N GLN A 47 16.40 20.34 3.69
CA GLN A 47 16.24 21.79 3.64
C GLN A 47 15.37 22.23 2.46
N ILE A 48 15.58 21.66 1.26
CA ILE A 48 14.74 21.91 0.08
C ILE A 48 13.27 21.63 0.38
N VAL A 49 12.96 20.52 1.07
CA VAL A 49 11.59 20.21 1.49
C VAL A 49 11.06 21.25 2.47
N GLN A 50 11.83 21.63 3.50
CA GLN A 50 11.42 22.62 4.49
C GLN A 50 11.14 24.00 3.88
N ASP A 51 12.01 24.45 2.98
CA ASP A 51 11.85 25.71 2.25
C ASP A 51 10.59 25.67 1.37
N TYR A 52 10.35 24.54 0.72
CA TYR A 52 9.16 24.34 -0.09
C TYR A 52 7.87 24.39 0.74
N LEU A 53 7.83 23.74 1.91
CA LEU A 53 6.68 23.77 2.82
C LEU A 53 6.30 25.21 3.18
N GLN A 54 7.29 26.05 3.48
CA GLN A 54 7.08 27.46 3.78
C GLN A 54 6.58 28.23 2.55
N ALA A 55 7.22 28.02 1.40
CA ALA A 55 6.89 28.71 0.15
C ALA A 55 5.44 28.47 -0.31
N VAL A 56 4.91 27.25 -0.11
CA VAL A 56 3.53 26.92 -0.46
C VAL A 56 2.56 27.00 0.72
N ASN A 57 3.03 27.45 1.89
CA ASN A 57 2.29 27.45 3.15
C ASN A 57 1.55 26.12 3.41
N PHE A 58 2.28 25.01 3.29
CA PHE A 58 1.71 23.67 3.51
C PHE A 58 1.65 23.37 5.01
N HIS A 59 0.44 23.20 5.55
CA HIS A 59 0.24 22.85 6.96
C HIS A 59 -1.10 22.17 7.20
N LEU A 60 -1.19 21.37 8.27
CA LEU A 60 -2.48 20.88 8.76
C LEU A 60 -3.29 22.05 9.36
N PRO A 61 -4.62 21.98 9.39
CA PRO A 61 -5.43 22.98 10.08
C PRO A 61 -5.02 23.13 11.54
N GLY A 62 -4.66 24.35 11.96
CA GLY A 62 -4.20 24.65 13.32
C GLY A 62 -2.68 24.65 13.52
N ALA A 63 -1.90 24.13 12.57
CA ALA A 63 -0.45 24.18 12.57
C ALA A 63 0.10 25.23 11.57
N ALA A 64 1.41 25.46 11.60
CA ALA A 64 2.15 26.29 10.64
C ALA A 64 3.18 25.47 9.85
N ALA A 65 3.58 25.95 8.68
CA ALA A 65 4.48 25.23 7.78
C ALA A 65 5.87 24.91 8.37
N HIS A 66 6.35 25.73 9.32
CA HIS A 66 7.63 25.51 10.01
C HIS A 66 7.53 24.49 11.16
N GLU A 67 6.32 24.02 11.51
CA GLU A 67 6.08 23.06 12.59
C GLU A 67 6.08 21.62 12.08
N PHE A 68 6.87 21.32 11.05
CA PHE A 68 7.00 19.99 10.48
C PHE A 68 8.45 19.52 10.44
N LEU A 69 8.69 18.31 10.93
CA LEU A 69 9.94 17.58 10.72
C LEU A 69 9.83 16.71 9.49
N VAL A 70 10.89 16.65 8.69
CA VAL A 70 10.93 15.87 7.46
C VAL A 70 11.41 14.47 7.79
N VAL A 71 10.63 13.46 7.41
CA VAL A 71 11.12 12.08 7.43
C VAL A 71 12.08 11.92 6.26
N ARG A 72 13.31 11.52 6.52
CA ARG A 72 14.37 11.34 5.50
C ARG A 72 14.10 10.28 4.45
N TRP A 73 12.91 9.72 4.40
CA TRP A 73 12.58 8.68 3.43
C TRP A 73 11.52 9.20 2.48
N ALA A 74 11.93 9.51 1.25
CA ALA A 74 11.04 9.88 0.18
C ALA A 74 10.65 8.61 -0.59
N ARG A 75 9.34 8.36 -0.68
CA ARG A 75 8.82 7.17 -1.37
C ARG A 75 8.50 7.49 -2.80
N TYR A 76 8.99 6.69 -3.74
CA TYR A 76 8.65 6.87 -5.15
C TYR A 76 7.16 6.50 -5.38
N THR A 77 6.41 7.44 -5.96
CA THR A 77 4.96 7.30 -6.21
C THR A 77 4.60 7.32 -7.70
N GLY A 78 5.58 7.51 -8.59
CA GLY A 78 5.44 7.81 -10.03
C GLY A 78 4.68 6.83 -10.93
N PHE A 79 4.04 5.79 -10.39
CA PHE A 79 3.10 4.93 -11.14
C PHE A 79 1.64 5.04 -10.67
N GLN A 80 1.37 5.66 -9.52
CA GLN A 80 0.05 5.65 -8.89
C GLN A 80 -0.89 6.75 -9.42
N PHE A 81 -0.38 7.69 -10.21
CA PHE A 81 -1.12 8.84 -10.69
C PHE A 81 -1.01 8.94 -12.21
N LEU A 82 -2.05 8.47 -12.92
CA LEU A 82 -2.13 8.41 -14.40
C LEU A 82 -1.99 9.79 -15.09
N GLN A 83 -1.98 10.89 -14.34
CA GLN A 83 -1.92 12.27 -14.85
C GLN A 83 -0.67 13.04 -14.39
N GLU A 84 0.23 12.43 -13.62
CA GLU A 84 1.39 13.13 -13.06
C GLU A 84 2.70 12.71 -13.73
N HIS A 85 3.70 13.60 -13.64
CA HIS A 85 5.05 13.32 -14.12
C HIS A 85 5.55 12.01 -13.52
N LEU A 86 6.18 11.16 -14.33
CA LEU A 86 6.63 9.80 -13.97
C LEU A 86 7.72 9.77 -12.88
N GLU A 87 8.01 10.89 -12.23
CA GLU A 87 9.13 11.07 -11.30
C GLU A 87 8.66 11.79 -10.03
N ALA A 88 7.55 11.35 -9.45
CA ALA A 88 7.00 11.91 -8.21
C ALA A 88 7.43 11.11 -6.97
N TYR A 89 7.67 11.83 -5.87
CA TYR A 89 7.97 11.28 -4.56
C TYR A 89 6.99 11.82 -3.51
N ALA A 90 6.62 10.96 -2.55
CA ALA A 90 5.93 11.34 -1.33
C ALA A 90 6.92 11.40 -0.16
N ILE A 91 7.02 12.58 0.47
CA ILE A 91 7.91 12.85 1.59
C ILE A 91 7.09 12.95 2.86
N GLY A 92 7.35 12.06 3.82
CA GLY A 92 6.63 12.04 5.09
C GLY A 92 6.98 13.23 5.97
N LEU A 93 5.98 13.79 6.65
CA LEU A 93 6.11 14.95 7.53
C LEU A 93 5.51 14.63 8.91
N ARG A 94 6.20 15.03 9.97
CA ARG A 94 5.71 14.91 11.36
C ARG A 94 5.43 16.29 11.92
N CYS A 95 4.18 16.53 12.31
CA CYS A 95 3.81 17.78 12.96
C CYS A 95 4.45 17.87 14.36
N THR A 96 4.99 19.03 14.71
CA THR A 96 5.52 19.35 16.05
C THR A 96 4.62 20.31 16.82
N HIS A 97 3.50 20.73 16.22
CA HIS A 97 2.54 21.61 16.88
C HIS A 97 2.01 20.94 18.17
N PRO A 98 1.94 21.65 19.30
CA PRO A 98 1.46 21.10 20.56
C PRO A 98 0.09 20.44 20.44
N GLY A 99 -0.02 19.15 20.82
CA GLY A 99 -1.25 18.38 20.71
C GLY A 99 -1.52 17.75 19.34
N MET A 100 -0.64 17.96 18.36
CA MET A 100 -0.70 17.36 17.03
C MET A 100 0.50 16.46 16.72
N GLU A 101 1.30 16.07 17.73
CA GLU A 101 2.58 15.38 17.50
C GLU A 101 2.45 13.96 16.90
N ASP A 102 1.25 13.36 16.98
CA ASP A 102 0.91 12.09 16.32
C ASP A 102 0.31 12.28 14.91
N GLN A 103 0.09 13.53 14.51
CA GLN A 103 -0.45 13.84 13.20
C GLN A 103 0.71 13.86 12.19
N HIS A 104 0.70 12.87 11.32
CA HIS A 104 1.66 12.74 10.24
C HIS A 104 0.95 13.05 8.92
N THR A 105 1.65 13.66 7.99
CA THR A 105 1.15 13.95 6.64
C THR A 105 2.28 13.70 5.65
N PHE A 106 2.10 14.04 4.39
CA PHE A 106 3.16 14.01 3.39
C PHE A 106 2.96 15.11 2.36
N ILE A 107 4.06 15.56 1.79
CA ILE A 107 4.05 16.43 0.61
C ILE A 107 4.57 15.66 -0.60
N ARG A 108 4.08 16.02 -1.78
CA ARG A 108 4.58 15.48 -3.05
C ARG A 108 5.52 16.46 -3.74
N MET A 109 6.61 15.94 -4.26
CA MET A 109 7.59 16.71 -5.04
C MET A 109 8.08 15.86 -6.22
N SER A 110 8.41 16.51 -7.33
CA SER A 110 9.10 15.84 -8.42
C SER A 110 10.55 15.54 -8.04
N TRP A 111 11.17 14.58 -8.75
CA TRP A 111 12.59 14.28 -8.57
C TRP A 111 13.45 15.53 -8.76
N GLY A 112 13.24 16.28 -9.85
CA GLY A 112 13.99 17.52 -10.11
C GLY A 112 13.84 18.55 -8.98
N GLN A 113 12.63 18.71 -8.43
CA GLN A 113 12.41 19.59 -7.27
C GLN A 113 13.23 19.13 -6.06
N LEU A 114 13.25 17.83 -5.77
CA LEU A 114 14.03 17.27 -4.66
C LEU A 114 15.55 17.38 -4.89
N MET A 115 16.01 17.34 -6.14
CA MET A 115 17.42 17.51 -6.48
C MET A 115 17.86 18.99 -6.51
N GLY A 116 16.94 19.93 -6.28
CA GLY A 116 17.24 21.36 -6.31
C GLY A 116 17.44 21.92 -7.72
N ASP A 117 16.94 21.24 -8.75
CA ASP A 117 16.98 21.75 -10.12
C ASP A 117 16.03 22.97 -10.24
N PRO A 118 16.55 24.18 -10.55
CA PRO A 118 15.74 25.39 -10.62
C PRO A 118 14.69 25.36 -11.73
N GLU A 119 14.89 24.55 -12.78
CA GLU A 119 13.98 24.42 -13.92
C GLU A 119 13.01 23.24 -13.75
N ALA A 120 13.07 22.54 -12.61
CA ALA A 120 12.22 21.39 -12.37
C ALA A 120 10.74 21.76 -12.36
N ILE A 121 9.94 20.92 -13.01
CA ILE A 121 8.48 21.03 -13.00
C ILE A 121 7.99 20.89 -11.55
N ARG A 122 7.28 21.91 -11.09
CA ARG A 122 6.61 21.89 -9.80
C ARG A 122 5.30 21.11 -9.89
N LEU A 123 5.19 20.04 -9.11
CA LEU A 123 3.94 19.30 -9.01
C LEU A 123 2.87 20.14 -8.31
N PRO A 124 1.57 19.99 -8.68
CA PRO A 124 0.48 20.56 -7.92
C PRO A 124 0.54 20.10 -6.46
N VAL A 125 0.51 21.08 -5.55
CA VAL A 125 0.55 20.86 -4.10
C VAL A 125 -0.67 20.04 -3.70
N ASN A 126 -0.45 18.90 -3.04
CA ASN A 126 -1.55 18.11 -2.49
C ASN A 126 -2.17 18.81 -1.28
N GLU A 127 -3.44 18.52 -1.01
CA GLU A 127 -4.02 18.90 0.26
C GLU A 127 -3.32 18.18 1.42
N PRO A 128 -3.14 18.84 2.57
CA PRO A 128 -2.55 18.25 3.76
C PRO A 128 -3.55 17.25 4.36
N VAL A 129 -3.37 15.98 4.00
CA VAL A 129 -4.16 14.86 4.50
C VAL A 129 -3.38 14.12 5.57
N LEU A 130 -4.06 13.62 6.60
CA LEU A 130 -3.41 12.78 7.59
C LEU A 130 -2.97 11.48 6.91
N ALA A 131 -1.72 11.08 7.15
CA ALA A 131 -1.17 9.83 6.65
C ALA A 131 -2.01 8.63 7.12
N SER A 132 -2.60 8.71 8.32
CA SER A 132 -3.56 7.71 8.81
C SER A 132 -4.78 7.58 7.91
N ASP A 133 -5.31 8.70 7.43
CA ASP A 133 -6.57 8.78 6.67
C ASP A 133 -6.36 8.28 5.22
N MET A 134 -5.12 8.35 4.74
CA MET A 134 -4.71 7.85 3.42
C MET A 134 -4.36 6.35 3.38
N MET A 135 -4.22 5.69 4.54
CA MET A 135 -4.06 4.24 4.57
C MET A 135 -5.43 3.58 4.31
N THR A 136 -5.51 2.64 3.36
CA THR A 136 -6.71 1.83 3.10
C THR A 136 -7.29 1.19 4.36
N LEU A 137 -6.46 0.99 5.39
CA LEU A 137 -6.85 0.47 6.70
C LEU A 137 -7.77 1.41 7.49
N ALA A 138 -7.77 2.73 7.26
CA ALA A 138 -8.61 3.68 7.99
C ALA A 138 -10.10 3.39 7.87
N ARG A 139 -10.54 2.84 6.73
CA ARG A 139 -11.93 2.40 6.51
C ARG A 139 -12.33 1.17 7.34
N TYR A 140 -11.36 0.50 7.96
CA TYR A 140 -11.54 -0.67 8.84
C TYR A 140 -11.04 -0.41 10.27
N ARG A 141 -10.79 0.86 10.64
CA ARG A 141 -10.48 1.23 12.02
C ARG A 141 -11.73 1.78 12.70
N ASP A 142 -12.07 1.21 13.86
CA ASP A 142 -13.23 1.64 14.65
C ASP A 142 -13.03 3.03 15.28
N THR A 143 -11.78 3.49 15.46
CA THR A 143 -11.48 4.82 16.00
C THR A 143 -10.29 5.51 15.31
N ARG A 144 -10.30 6.85 15.34
CA ARG A 144 -9.31 7.74 14.72
C ARG A 144 -7.95 7.77 15.43
N THR A 145 -7.86 7.29 16.68
CA THR A 145 -6.70 7.51 17.58
C THR A 145 -6.15 6.26 18.27
N GLY A 146 -6.59 5.05 17.92
CA GLY A 146 -6.14 3.82 18.59
C GLY A 146 -6.00 2.63 17.64
N PRO A 147 -5.17 1.62 17.97
CA PRO A 147 -4.98 0.48 17.10
C PRO A 147 -6.28 -0.32 17.04
N SER A 148 -6.83 -0.56 15.85
CA SER A 148 -7.48 -1.85 15.60
C SER A 148 -6.47 -2.90 16.00
N GLN A 149 -6.84 -3.89 16.81
CA GLN A 149 -5.96 -5.03 17.12
C GLN A 149 -5.62 -5.73 15.81
N THR A 150 -4.56 -5.27 15.14
CA THR A 150 -4.04 -5.89 13.94
C THR A 150 -3.07 -6.97 14.37
N GLY A 151 -3.21 -8.18 13.83
CA GLY A 151 -2.25 -9.29 13.81
C GLY A 151 -1.34 -9.44 15.03
N VAL A 152 -0.35 -8.55 15.18
CA VAL A 152 0.63 -8.52 16.28
C VAL A 152 -0.03 -8.56 17.68
N ASP A 153 -1.13 -7.84 17.91
CA ASP A 153 -1.82 -7.87 19.22
C ASP A 153 -2.56 -9.19 19.48
N ALA A 154 -2.99 -9.88 18.42
CA ALA A 154 -3.58 -11.22 18.51
C ALA A 154 -2.52 -12.30 18.78
N TYR A 155 -1.25 -12.07 18.41
CA TYR A 155 -0.14 -12.98 18.70
C TYR A 155 0.48 -12.76 20.09
N ALA A 156 0.30 -11.59 20.72
CA ALA A 156 0.84 -11.28 22.04
C ALA A 156 -0.02 -11.81 23.21
N ALA A 157 -1.29 -12.13 22.96
CA ALA A 157 -2.15 -12.79 23.93
C ALA A 157 -1.89 -14.31 23.94
N ALA A 158 -0.75 -14.72 24.50
CA ALA A 158 -0.58 -16.11 24.94
C ALA A 158 -1.54 -16.38 26.14
N PRO A 159 -2.17 -17.56 26.23
CA PRO A 159 -3.20 -17.86 27.21
C PRO A 159 -2.57 -18.33 28.53
N ASP A 160 -2.01 -17.40 29.30
CA ASP A 160 -1.66 -17.69 30.70
C ASP A 160 -2.78 -17.18 31.62
N GLY A 161 -3.83 -17.99 31.74
CA GLY A 161 -4.94 -17.81 32.69
C GLY A 161 -5.64 -19.15 32.96
N PRO A 162 -6.01 -19.44 34.21
CA PRO A 162 -5.94 -20.79 34.78
C PRO A 162 -7.04 -21.71 34.25
N VAL A 163 -6.63 -22.95 33.97
CA VAL A 163 -7.51 -24.11 33.81
C VAL A 163 -8.37 -24.26 35.06
N ALA A 164 -9.65 -23.90 34.94
CA ALA A 164 -10.67 -24.34 35.87
C ALA A 164 -10.86 -25.84 35.69
N ASN A 165 -10.21 -26.61 36.56
CA ASN A 165 -10.58 -28.00 36.84
C ASN A 165 -12.08 -28.03 37.16
N SER A 166 -12.88 -28.72 36.33
CA SER A 166 -14.02 -29.56 36.72
C SER A 166 -14.78 -30.03 35.46
N LEU A 167 -14.37 -31.15 34.88
CA LEU A 167 -15.29 -32.03 34.15
C LEU A 167 -15.33 -33.38 34.89
N PRO A 168 -16.52 -33.97 35.10
CA PRO A 168 -16.64 -35.25 35.79
C PRO A 168 -16.13 -36.41 34.92
N ASN A 169 -15.40 -37.32 35.57
CA ASN A 169 -14.96 -38.59 35.02
C ASN A 169 -16.14 -39.40 34.45
N SER A 170 -16.11 -39.70 33.15
CA SER A 170 -16.67 -40.91 32.53
C SER A 170 -16.27 -40.96 31.04
N LEU A 171 -15.19 -41.68 30.72
CA LEU A 171 -14.84 -42.10 29.35
C LEU A 171 -15.37 -43.51 29.09
N PRO A 172 -15.91 -43.82 27.90
CA PRO A 172 -15.81 -45.14 27.30
C PRO A 172 -14.50 -45.26 26.51
N ASN A 173 -13.74 -46.32 26.77
CA ASN A 173 -12.56 -46.73 26.01
C ASN A 173 -12.94 -47.20 24.62
N SER A 174 -12.93 -46.32 23.61
CA SER A 174 -12.89 -46.67 22.18
C SER A 174 -12.49 -45.43 21.37
N LEU A 175 -11.19 -45.16 21.21
CA LEU A 175 -10.70 -44.16 20.25
C LEU A 175 -10.34 -44.87 18.92
N PRO A 176 -10.79 -44.38 17.75
CA PRO A 176 -10.30 -44.84 16.47
C PRO A 176 -8.90 -44.26 16.17
N ASP A 177 -8.02 -45.10 15.61
CA ASP A 177 -6.61 -44.83 15.23
C ASP A 177 -6.45 -43.88 14.03
N SER A 178 -7.28 -42.85 13.88
CA SER A 178 -7.24 -41.97 12.71
C SER A 178 -7.67 -40.55 13.04
N VAL A 179 -6.85 -39.86 13.85
CA VAL A 179 -6.93 -38.40 13.93
C VAL A 179 -6.26 -37.84 12.66
N PRO A 180 -6.95 -37.05 11.82
CA PRO A 180 -6.33 -36.45 10.66
C PRO A 180 -5.20 -35.52 11.10
N ASN A 181 -4.04 -35.66 10.44
CA ASN A 181 -2.91 -34.76 10.59
C ASN A 181 -3.36 -33.31 10.41
N SER A 182 -3.16 -32.50 11.45
CA SER A 182 -3.06 -31.04 11.47
C SER A 182 -4.06 -30.26 10.60
N VAL A 183 -5.05 -29.63 11.25
CA VAL A 183 -5.82 -28.54 10.65
C VAL A 183 -4.84 -27.50 10.08
N PRO A 184 -4.93 -27.13 8.79
CA PRO A 184 -4.07 -26.12 8.21
C PRO A 184 -4.18 -24.80 9.00
N GLU A 185 -3.04 -24.23 9.38
CA GLU A 185 -3.05 -22.91 10.00
C GLU A 185 -3.63 -21.88 9.02
N PRO A 186 -4.53 -20.98 9.48
CA PRO A 186 -5.16 -19.99 8.62
C PRO A 186 -4.13 -19.08 7.99
N VAL A 187 -4.25 -18.84 6.68
CA VAL A 187 -3.29 -18.00 5.94
C VAL A 187 -3.43 -16.54 6.38
N PRO A 188 -2.35 -15.91 6.91
CA PRO A 188 -2.43 -14.55 7.42
C PRO A 188 -2.89 -13.53 6.37
N GLY A 189 -3.95 -12.79 6.71
CA GLY A 189 -4.49 -11.67 5.93
C GLY A 189 -5.40 -12.07 4.77
N ALA A 190 -5.74 -13.35 4.60
CA ALA A 190 -6.70 -13.78 3.57
C ALA A 190 -8.12 -13.22 3.82
N ASP A 191 -8.51 -13.13 5.08
CA ASP A 191 -9.74 -12.47 5.54
C ASP A 191 -9.77 -10.98 5.18
N PHE A 192 -8.65 -10.28 5.42
CA PHE A 192 -8.50 -8.88 5.08
C PHE A 192 -8.51 -8.65 3.57
N ASP A 193 -7.82 -9.50 2.81
CA ASP A 193 -7.84 -9.46 1.35
C ASP A 193 -9.27 -9.61 0.80
N LEU A 194 -10.08 -10.51 1.36
CA LEU A 194 -11.49 -10.67 1.01
C LEU A 194 -12.34 -9.45 1.38
N GLN A 195 -12.15 -8.86 2.56
CA GLN A 195 -12.86 -7.63 2.94
C GLN A 195 -12.58 -6.49 1.96
N LEU A 196 -11.35 -6.40 1.47
CA LEU A 196 -10.95 -5.39 0.50
C LEU A 196 -11.56 -5.60 -0.88
N LEU A 197 -11.59 -6.85 -1.34
CA LEU A 197 -12.23 -7.23 -2.61
C LEU A 197 -13.73 -6.97 -2.59
N ASN A 198 -14.42 -7.38 -1.51
CA ASN A 198 -15.84 -7.10 -1.36
C ASN A 198 -16.13 -5.60 -1.32
N GLY A 199 -15.34 -4.82 -0.57
CA GLY A 199 -15.49 -3.37 -0.54
C GLY A 199 -15.27 -2.70 -1.89
N ALA A 200 -14.29 -3.16 -2.68
CA ALA A 200 -14.06 -2.65 -4.02
C ALA A 200 -15.23 -2.98 -4.97
N LEU A 201 -15.80 -4.19 -4.88
CA LEU A 201 -16.98 -4.58 -5.65
C LEU A 201 -18.22 -3.75 -5.26
N ASP A 202 -18.42 -3.50 -3.96
CA ASP A 202 -19.52 -2.67 -3.46
C ASP A 202 -19.43 -1.23 -4.00
N ASP A 203 -18.22 -0.67 -4.07
CA ASP A 203 -17.98 0.66 -4.64
C ASP A 203 -18.30 0.71 -6.14
N VAL A 204 -17.92 -0.33 -6.90
CA VAL A 204 -18.25 -0.47 -8.32
C VAL A 204 -19.76 -0.55 -8.53
N LEU A 205 -20.45 -1.43 -7.79
CA LEU A 205 -21.89 -1.60 -7.90
C LEU A 205 -22.64 -0.30 -7.54
N LYS A 206 -22.17 0.41 -6.51
CA LYS A 206 -22.74 1.72 -6.15
C LYS A 206 -22.51 2.76 -7.24
N GLN A 207 -21.33 2.81 -7.85
CA GLN A 207 -21.06 3.72 -8.97
C GLN A 207 -21.98 3.41 -10.15
N HIS A 208 -22.13 2.14 -10.50
CA HIS A 208 -23.02 1.69 -11.57
C HIS A 208 -24.47 2.12 -11.33
N LEU A 209 -25.01 1.86 -10.13
CA LEU A 209 -26.40 2.17 -9.79
C LEU A 209 -26.70 3.67 -9.72
N THR A 210 -25.76 4.49 -9.24
CA THR A 210 -26.04 5.90 -8.93
C THR A 210 -25.39 6.89 -9.88
N GLY A 211 -24.51 6.43 -10.77
CA GLY A 211 -23.61 7.27 -11.57
C GLY A 211 -22.60 8.05 -10.73
N LYS A 212 -22.59 7.87 -9.40
CA LYS A 212 -21.72 8.56 -8.45
C LYS A 212 -20.93 7.51 -7.67
N GLY A 213 -19.60 7.51 -7.83
CA GLY A 213 -18.74 6.78 -6.90
C GLY A 213 -18.91 7.34 -5.49
N ARG A 214 -18.54 6.57 -4.45
CA ARG A 214 -18.32 7.22 -3.15
C ARG A 214 -17.22 8.27 -3.35
N GLU A 215 -17.53 9.54 -3.11
CA GLU A 215 -16.51 10.57 -2.89
C GLU A 215 -15.83 10.27 -1.55
N ILE A 216 -15.00 9.23 -1.51
CA ILE A 216 -14.02 9.09 -0.44
C ILE A 216 -12.88 9.99 -0.90
N ASN A 217 -13.00 11.28 -0.58
CA ASN A 217 -12.03 12.34 -0.89
C ASN A 217 -11.53 12.25 -2.34
N SER A 218 -12.30 12.70 -3.34
CA SER A 218 -11.97 13.05 -4.77
C SER A 218 -10.86 12.32 -5.57
N TRP A 219 -10.18 11.32 -5.02
CA TRP A 219 -8.89 10.77 -5.48
C TRP A 219 -8.99 9.27 -5.74
N TRP A 220 -10.05 8.60 -5.29
CA TRP A 220 -10.23 7.16 -5.49
C TRP A 220 -11.36 6.84 -6.47
N ASN A 221 -10.99 6.71 -7.74
CA ASN A 221 -11.83 6.17 -8.80
C ASN A 221 -12.13 4.68 -8.51
N PRO A 222 -13.39 4.23 -8.45
CA PRO A 222 -13.71 2.82 -8.19
C PRO A 222 -13.07 1.86 -9.21
N ALA A 223 -12.80 2.33 -10.44
CA ALA A 223 -12.03 1.58 -11.43
C ALA A 223 -10.61 1.26 -10.96
N LEU A 224 -9.92 2.25 -10.37
CA LEU A 224 -8.58 2.08 -9.81
C LEU A 224 -8.63 1.15 -8.60
N ASN A 225 -9.64 1.29 -7.73
CA ASN A 225 -9.80 0.44 -6.56
C ASN A 225 -10.00 -1.02 -6.92
N TRP A 226 -10.89 -1.24 -7.87
CA TRP A 226 -11.16 -2.53 -8.43
C TRP A 226 -9.91 -3.13 -9.08
N GLY A 227 -9.22 -2.37 -9.92
CA GLY A 227 -7.97 -2.80 -10.57
C GLY A 227 -6.87 -3.18 -9.58
N VAL A 228 -6.64 -2.38 -8.53
CA VAL A 228 -5.64 -2.66 -7.49
C VAL A 228 -6.02 -3.89 -6.67
N ALA A 229 -7.29 -4.03 -6.29
CA ALA A 229 -7.77 -5.19 -5.55
C ALA A 229 -7.61 -6.47 -6.38
N LEU A 230 -7.98 -6.43 -7.67
CA LEU A 230 -7.84 -7.55 -8.59
C LEU A 230 -6.39 -7.86 -8.96
N ALA A 231 -5.50 -6.89 -9.11
CA ALA A 231 -4.11 -7.15 -9.51
C ALA A 231 -3.25 -7.72 -8.38
N GLY A 232 -3.55 -7.38 -7.12
CA GLY A 232 -2.74 -7.81 -5.97
C GLY A 232 -3.36 -8.93 -5.15
N ARG A 233 -4.60 -8.75 -4.71
CA ARG A 233 -5.19 -9.55 -3.61
C ARG A 233 -5.87 -10.80 -4.12
N TYR A 234 -6.65 -10.66 -5.19
CA TYR A 234 -7.37 -11.78 -5.77
C TYR A 234 -6.43 -12.89 -6.29
N PRO A 235 -5.37 -12.60 -7.07
CA PRO A 235 -4.30 -13.53 -7.43
C PRO A 235 -3.71 -14.31 -6.25
N ARG A 236 -3.41 -13.61 -5.16
CA ARG A 236 -2.85 -14.21 -3.94
C ARG A 236 -3.84 -15.20 -3.31
N LEU A 237 -5.13 -14.85 -3.23
CA LEU A 237 -6.17 -15.74 -2.73
C LEU A 237 -6.35 -16.97 -3.63
N LYS A 238 -6.37 -16.81 -4.94
CA LYS A 238 -6.45 -17.93 -5.90
C LYS A 238 -5.23 -18.84 -5.83
N TYR A 239 -4.06 -18.27 -5.61
CA TYR A 239 -2.85 -19.04 -5.36
C TYR A 239 -2.97 -19.89 -4.08
N PHE A 240 -3.45 -19.33 -2.98
CA PHE A 240 -3.63 -20.12 -1.75
C PHE A 240 -4.73 -21.18 -1.88
N GLU A 241 -5.79 -20.88 -2.62
CA GLU A 241 -6.82 -21.86 -2.97
C GLU A 241 -6.23 -23.02 -3.78
N SER A 242 -5.43 -22.74 -4.82
CA SER A 242 -4.83 -23.79 -5.66
C SER A 242 -3.84 -24.67 -4.88
N GLN A 243 -3.27 -24.14 -3.80
CA GLN A 243 -2.37 -24.86 -2.89
C GLN A 243 -3.12 -25.56 -1.74
N GLY A 244 -4.46 -25.48 -1.67
CA GLY A 244 -5.25 -26.06 -0.58
C GLY A 244 -4.96 -25.44 0.80
N ARG A 245 -4.51 -24.18 0.82
CA ARG A 245 -4.06 -23.49 2.04
C ARG A 245 -5.12 -22.62 2.70
N LEU A 246 -6.27 -22.41 2.05
CA LEU A 246 -7.37 -21.66 2.64
C LEU A 246 -8.19 -22.60 3.54
N ASP A 247 -8.55 -22.13 4.73
CA ASP A 247 -9.54 -22.82 5.56
C ASP A 247 -10.94 -22.77 4.90
N GLU A 248 -11.84 -23.63 5.37
CA GLU A 248 -13.19 -23.78 4.80
C GLU A 248 -13.99 -22.46 4.80
N LYS A 249 -13.82 -21.64 5.85
CA LYS A 249 -14.54 -20.38 6.00
C LYS A 249 -14.05 -19.36 4.97
N ILE A 250 -12.74 -19.24 4.79
CA ILE A 250 -12.13 -18.32 3.82
C ILE A 250 -12.40 -18.79 2.39
N LEU A 251 -12.35 -20.10 2.14
CA LEU A 251 -12.68 -20.67 0.83
C LEU A 251 -14.15 -20.37 0.45
N ALA A 252 -15.09 -20.62 1.36
CA ALA A 252 -16.49 -20.31 1.14
C ALA A 252 -16.74 -18.82 0.90
N ALA A 253 -16.02 -17.95 1.63
CA ALA A 253 -16.10 -16.50 1.44
C ALA A 253 -15.51 -16.04 0.09
N LEU A 254 -14.43 -16.68 -0.38
CA LEU A 254 -13.87 -16.44 -1.71
C LEU A 254 -14.85 -16.84 -2.80
N HIS A 255 -15.45 -18.03 -2.73
CA HIS A 255 -16.46 -18.47 -3.70
C HIS A 255 -17.70 -17.57 -3.70
N SER A 256 -18.13 -17.10 -2.52
CA SER A 256 -19.20 -16.12 -2.40
C SER A 256 -18.86 -14.80 -3.09
N PHE A 257 -17.63 -14.30 -2.91
CA PHE A 257 -17.14 -13.12 -3.63
C PHE A 257 -17.15 -13.34 -5.15
N GLU A 258 -16.64 -14.48 -5.63
CA GLU A 258 -16.61 -14.81 -7.06
C GLU A 258 -18.00 -14.90 -7.67
N ALA A 259 -18.94 -15.53 -6.97
CA ALA A 259 -20.34 -15.56 -7.37
C ALA A 259 -20.91 -14.14 -7.45
N ARG A 260 -20.71 -13.30 -6.43
CA ARG A 260 -21.17 -11.90 -6.45
C ARG A 260 -20.58 -11.12 -7.62
N ALA A 261 -19.29 -11.27 -7.90
CA ALA A 261 -18.63 -10.60 -9.00
C ALA A 261 -19.15 -11.07 -10.36
N ALA A 262 -19.46 -12.37 -10.52
CA ALA A 262 -20.08 -12.90 -11.73
C ALA A 262 -21.50 -12.32 -11.96
N HIS A 263 -22.28 -12.12 -10.89
CA HIS A 263 -23.57 -11.42 -10.99
C HIS A 263 -23.41 -9.93 -11.36
N ALA A 264 -22.25 -9.33 -11.04
CA ALA A 264 -21.92 -7.94 -11.34
C ALA A 264 -21.27 -7.76 -12.73
N GLU A 265 -21.13 -8.82 -13.54
CA GLU A 265 -20.40 -8.81 -14.81
C GLU A 265 -20.89 -7.72 -15.76
N THR A 266 -22.21 -7.54 -15.89
CA THR A 266 -22.79 -6.48 -16.73
C THR A 266 -22.35 -5.09 -16.26
N ALA A 267 -22.38 -4.83 -14.95
CA ALA A 267 -21.96 -3.55 -14.39
C ALA A 267 -20.45 -3.31 -14.60
N LEU A 268 -19.64 -4.35 -14.47
CA LEU A 268 -18.20 -4.29 -14.73
C LEU A 268 -17.93 -3.96 -16.21
N GLN A 269 -18.61 -4.62 -17.13
CA GLN A 269 -18.47 -4.39 -18.58
C GLN A 269 -18.90 -2.98 -18.99
N GLU A 270 -20.05 -2.51 -18.49
CA GLU A 270 -20.56 -1.16 -18.77
C GLU A 270 -19.63 -0.06 -18.24
N LEU A 271 -18.92 -0.32 -17.13
CA LEU A 271 -17.91 0.59 -16.57
C LEU A 271 -16.51 0.40 -17.18
N GLY A 272 -16.33 -0.53 -18.12
CA GLY A 272 -15.02 -0.82 -18.74
C GLY A 272 -14.00 -1.45 -17.77
N LEU A 273 -14.48 -2.18 -16.77
CA LEU A 273 -13.66 -2.79 -15.72
C LEU A 273 -13.38 -4.27 -16.00
N ALA A 274 -12.23 -4.75 -15.54
CA ALA A 274 -11.82 -6.14 -15.74
C ALA A 274 -12.65 -7.10 -14.88
N SER A 275 -13.07 -8.23 -15.45
CA SER A 275 -13.71 -9.30 -14.68
C SER A 275 -12.67 -10.07 -13.86
N PRO A 276 -13.01 -10.64 -12.68
CA PRO A 276 -12.04 -11.36 -11.86
C PRO A 276 -11.49 -12.62 -12.55
N ALA A 277 -12.34 -13.44 -13.18
CA ALA A 277 -11.96 -14.74 -13.71
C ALA A 277 -10.77 -14.69 -14.70
N PRO A 278 -10.73 -13.79 -15.70
CA PRO A 278 -9.54 -13.60 -16.54
C PRO A 278 -8.28 -13.23 -15.77
N VAL A 279 -8.40 -12.40 -14.71
CA VAL A 279 -7.26 -11.99 -13.87
C VAL A 279 -6.73 -13.16 -13.06
N ALA A 280 -7.60 -13.99 -12.47
CA ALA A 280 -7.21 -15.23 -11.79
C ALA A 280 -6.44 -16.16 -12.73
N ALA A 281 -6.99 -16.42 -13.92
CA ALA A 281 -6.37 -17.32 -14.89
C ALA A 281 -4.98 -16.84 -15.30
N ALA A 282 -4.81 -15.54 -15.54
CA ALA A 282 -3.51 -14.95 -15.87
C ALA A 282 -2.52 -15.06 -14.70
N ALA A 283 -2.97 -14.80 -13.48
CA ALA A 283 -2.14 -14.87 -12.29
C ALA A 283 -1.70 -16.30 -11.95
N LEU A 284 -2.61 -17.27 -12.00
CA LEU A 284 -2.29 -18.68 -11.76
C LEU A 284 -1.28 -19.19 -12.80
N LYS A 285 -1.47 -18.84 -14.07
CA LYS A 285 -0.49 -19.15 -15.13
C LYS A 285 0.89 -18.55 -14.84
N GLN A 286 0.95 -17.32 -14.33
CA GLN A 286 2.21 -16.68 -13.93
C GLN A 286 2.84 -17.38 -12.72
N ALA A 287 2.04 -17.79 -11.74
CA ALA A 287 2.51 -18.55 -10.59
C ALA A 287 3.08 -19.91 -11.01
N GLU A 288 2.37 -20.66 -11.86
CA GLU A 288 2.86 -21.93 -12.43
C GLU A 288 4.17 -21.74 -13.20
N GLN A 289 4.28 -20.67 -14.00
CA GLN A 289 5.53 -20.33 -14.69
C GLN A 289 6.67 -20.03 -13.71
N ALA A 290 6.37 -19.33 -12.62
CA ALA A 290 7.35 -18.98 -11.59
C ALA A 290 7.83 -20.24 -10.84
N GLU A 291 6.90 -21.13 -10.46
CA GLU A 291 7.21 -22.38 -9.76
C GLU A 291 7.97 -23.38 -10.65
N SER A 292 7.65 -23.44 -11.94
CA SER A 292 8.37 -24.28 -12.91
C SER A 292 9.72 -23.70 -13.36
N GLY A 293 10.11 -22.51 -12.88
CA GLY A 293 11.34 -21.82 -13.29
C GLY A 293 11.33 -21.34 -14.75
N THR A 294 10.18 -21.41 -15.43
CA THR A 294 10.00 -20.96 -16.82
C THR A 294 9.59 -19.50 -16.93
N PHE A 295 9.39 -18.83 -15.79
CA PHE A 295 9.12 -17.41 -15.71
C PHE A 295 10.33 -16.61 -16.15
N SER A 296 10.39 -16.30 -17.44
CA SER A 296 11.31 -15.31 -17.97
C SER A 296 10.82 -13.93 -17.53
N ARG A 297 11.53 -13.31 -16.57
CA ARG A 297 11.36 -11.87 -16.28
C ARG A 297 11.57 -11.12 -17.59
N ARG A 298 10.50 -10.70 -18.26
CA ARG A 298 10.59 -9.73 -19.36
C ARG A 298 10.94 -8.34 -18.79
N HIS A 299 12.13 -8.17 -18.23
CA HIS A 299 13.29 -7.61 -18.94
C HIS A 299 13.06 -6.63 -20.11
N ARG A 300 11.90 -5.99 -20.35
CA ARG A 300 11.81 -4.79 -21.21
C ARG A 300 12.36 -3.51 -20.53
N ILE A 301 13.63 -3.54 -20.11
CA ILE A 301 14.38 -2.30 -19.91
C ILE A 301 14.63 -1.86 -21.34
N ARG A 302 13.79 -0.96 -21.85
CA ARG A 302 14.27 -0.07 -22.87
C ARG A 302 15.40 0.68 -22.18
N THR A 303 16.64 0.34 -22.50
CA THR A 303 17.79 1.19 -22.18
C THR A 303 17.39 2.58 -22.65
N PRO A 304 17.29 3.59 -21.76
CA PRO A 304 16.95 4.92 -22.20
C PRO A 304 18.01 5.32 -23.25
N GLN A 305 17.55 5.63 -24.47
CA GLN A 305 18.45 6.23 -25.45
C GLN A 305 18.97 7.53 -24.83
N SER A 306 20.28 7.70 -24.84
CA SER A 306 20.92 8.91 -24.33
C SER A 306 20.33 10.12 -25.06
N LEU A 307 19.75 11.06 -24.32
CA LEU A 307 19.23 12.32 -24.85
C LEU A 307 20.33 13.21 -25.48
N THR A 308 21.60 12.85 -25.30
CA THR A 308 22.76 13.59 -25.82
C THR A 308 23.22 13.16 -27.22
N GLU A 309 22.61 12.15 -27.84
CA GLU A 309 22.86 11.86 -29.26
C GLU A 309 21.86 12.59 -30.16
N SER A 310 21.81 13.92 -30.05
CA SER A 310 21.28 14.74 -31.13
C SER A 310 22.23 14.61 -32.32
N LYS A 311 21.78 13.81 -33.30
CA LYS A 311 22.40 13.64 -34.61
C LYS A 311 22.73 15.04 -35.16
N PRO A 312 23.98 15.36 -35.53
CA PRO A 312 24.32 16.68 -36.03
C PRO A 312 23.48 16.98 -37.27
N GLU A 313 22.72 18.07 -37.22
CA GLU A 313 22.02 18.62 -38.37
C GLU A 313 23.03 18.79 -39.51
N LYS A 314 22.73 18.17 -40.65
CA LYS A 314 23.49 18.44 -41.87
C LYS A 314 23.31 19.92 -42.20
N PRO A 315 24.38 20.67 -42.51
CA PRO A 315 24.25 22.03 -42.94
C PRO A 315 23.42 22.05 -44.23
N ASN A 316 22.32 22.79 -44.20
CA ASN A 316 21.55 23.09 -45.40
C ASN A 316 22.47 23.80 -46.40
N GLY A 317 22.66 23.16 -47.54
CA GLY A 317 23.42 23.70 -48.66
C GLY A 317 22.85 25.05 -49.08
N SER A 318 23.72 26.05 -49.13
CA SER A 318 23.51 27.31 -49.82
C SER A 318 23.70 27.07 -51.31
N GLU A 319 22.68 27.40 -52.12
CA GLU A 319 22.88 27.82 -53.50
C GLU A 319 23.51 29.22 -53.54
#